data_AF-A0AAD6XD36-F1
#
_entry.id   AF-A0AAD6XD36-F1
#
_cell.length_a   1.000
_cell.length_b   1.000
_cell.length_c   1.000
_cell.angle_alpha   90.00
_cell.angle_beta   90.00
_cell.angle_gamma   90.00
#
_symmetry.space_group_name_H-M   'P 1'
#
loop_
_entity.id
_entity.type
_entity.pdbx_description
1 polymer ?
#
loop_
_entity_poly.entity_id
_entity_poly.type
_entity_poly.pdbx_seq_one_letter_code
_entity_poly.pdbx_strand_id
1 'polypeptide(L)' 'VQRKSKLKTLNNEFKVPSVRKSPPLPICTALVAQKMSEDNSRRHGPTTIQHQIARETGIPIPR' A
#
# COMPACT_ATOMS: atom_id res chain seq x y z
N VAL A 1 -28.54 -9.00 1.23
CA VAL A 1 -27.15 -8.57 1.57
C VAL A 1 -26.19 -9.67 1.17
N GLN A 2 -25.31 -9.43 0.21
CA GLN A 2 -24.40 -10.47 -0.31
C GLN A 2 -23.34 -10.80 0.75
N ARG A 3 -23.23 -12.08 1.17
CA ARG A 3 -22.21 -12.52 2.14
C ARG A 3 -20.82 -12.35 1.53
N LYS A 4 -19.91 -11.66 2.24
CA LYS A 4 -18.50 -11.54 1.84
C LYS A 4 -17.84 -12.94 1.88
N SER A 5 -16.95 -13.24 0.94
CA SER A 5 -16.16 -14.48 0.97
C SER A 5 -15.23 -14.51 2.19
N LYS A 6 -14.90 -15.71 2.69
CA LYS A 6 -13.98 -15.89 3.82
C LYS A 6 -12.64 -15.17 3.60
N LEU A 7 -12.11 -15.25 2.38
CA LEU A 7 -10.88 -14.55 2.00
C LEU A 7 -11.02 -13.02 2.11
N LYS A 8 -12.17 -12.45 1.71
CA LYS A 8 -12.41 -11.01 1.84
C LYS A 8 -12.54 -10.58 3.31
N THR A 9 -13.08 -11.44 4.17
CA THR A 9 -13.13 -11.20 5.62
C THR A 9 -11.72 -11.17 6.21
N LEU A 10 -10.92 -12.20 5.94
CA LEU A 10 -9.53 -12.29 6.41
C LEU A 10 -8.69 -11.12 5.88
N ASN A 11 -8.83 -10.76 4.60
CA ASN A 11 -8.09 -9.63 4.04
C ASN A 11 -8.42 -8.30 4.71
N ASN A 12 -9.67 -8.09 5.16
CA ASN A 12 -10.03 -6.89 5.93
C ASN A 12 -9.45 -6.94 7.35
N GLU A 13 -9.49 -8.11 8.00
CA GLU A 13 -8.96 -8.33 9.35
C GLU A 13 -7.44 -8.09 9.40
N PHE A 14 -6.71 -8.65 8.43
CA PHE A 14 -5.25 -8.52 8.32
C PHE A 14 -4.80 -7.29 7.52
N LYS A 15 -5.72 -6.38 7.16
CA LYS A 15 -5.45 -5.17 6.36
C LYS A 15 -4.60 -5.46 5.11
N VAL A 16 -4.88 -6.57 4.43
CA VAL A 16 -4.15 -6.97 3.23
C VAL A 16 -4.43 -5.93 2.15
N PRO A 17 -3.39 -5.27 1.60
CA PRO A 17 -3.59 -4.23 0.59
C PRO A 17 -4.27 -4.81 -0.64
N SER A 18 -5.41 -4.24 -1.03
CA SER A 18 -6.19 -4.71 -2.18
C SER A 18 -6.39 -3.57 -3.17
N VAL A 19 -5.88 -3.77 -4.39
CA VAL A 19 -5.92 -2.78 -5.48
C VAL A 19 -7.31 -2.76 -6.11
N ARG A 20 -8.32 -2.22 -5.42
CA ARG A 20 -9.64 -2.01 -6.06
C ARG A 20 -9.67 -0.72 -6.88
N LYS A 21 -9.10 0.36 -6.33
CA LYS A 21 -8.82 1.64 -7.01
C LYS A 21 -7.67 2.29 -6.25
N SER A 22 -6.50 2.43 -6.86
CA SER A 22 -5.41 3.18 -6.27
C SER A 22 -5.79 4.66 -6.14
N PRO A 23 -5.19 5.41 -5.19
CA PRO A 23 -5.35 6.85 -5.16
C PRO A 23 -4.83 7.51 -6.44
N PRO A 24 -5.21 8.78 -6.67
CA PRO A 24 -4.60 9.62 -7.71
C PRO A 24 -3.07 9.59 -7.64
N LEU A 25 -2.43 9.61 -8.82
CA LEU A 25 -0.97 9.61 -8.94
C LEU A 25 -0.25 10.64 -8.04
N PRO A 26 -0.71 11.90 -7.91
CA PRO A 26 -0.03 12.89 -7.06
C PRO A 26 0.05 12.46 -5.58
N ILE A 27 -0.97 11.77 -5.08
CA ILE A 27 -1.01 11.27 -3.70
C ILE A 27 -0.03 10.10 -3.56
N CYS A 28 -0.04 9.18 -4.51
CA CYS A 28 0.91 8.06 -4.54
C CYS A 28 2.36 8.56 -4.58
N THR A 29 2.66 9.56 -5.42
CA THR A 29 4.01 10.14 -5.51
C THR A 29 4.43 10.84 -4.23
N ALA A 30 3.52 11.56 -3.57
CA ALA A 30 3.81 12.22 -2.30
C ALA A 30 4.16 11.19 -1.20
N LEU A 31 3.39 10.09 -1.12
CA LEU A 31 3.65 9.00 -0.17
C LEU A 31 4.99 8.32 -0.43
N VAL A 32 5.35 8.07 -1.69
CA VAL A 32 6.66 7.49 -2.04
C VAL A 32 7.78 8.44 -1.67
N ALA A 33 7.69 9.72 -2.04
CA ALA A 33 8.72 10.71 -1.74
C ALA A 33 8.94 10.86 -0.23
N GLN A 34 7.86 10.90 0.54
CA GLN A 34 7.92 10.93 2.00
C GLN A 34 8.64 9.69 2.54
N LYS A 35 8.23 8.49 2.14
CA LYS A 35 8.85 7.25 2.64
C LYS A 35 10.31 7.10 2.22
N MET A 36 10.65 7.56 1.01
CA MET A 36 12.04 7.62 0.55
C MET A 36 12.89 8.58 1.39
N SER A 37 12.33 9.71 1.83
CA SER A 37 13.04 10.64 2.71
C SER A 37 13.32 10.06 4.10
N GLU A 38 12.47 9.15 4.56
CA GLU A 38 12.65 8.42 5.83
C GLU A 38 13.68 7.28 5.71
N ASP A 39 13.95 6.76 4.51
CA ASP A 39 14.97 5.72 4.28
C ASP A 39 16.39 6.31 4.23
N ASN A 40 16.88 6.72 5.40
CA ASN A 40 18.24 7.24 5.58
C ASN A 40 19.32 6.25 5.11
N SER A 41 19.03 4.94 5.19
CA SER A 41 19.97 3.89 4.81
C SER A 41 20.07 3.67 3.30
N ARG A 42 19.07 4.16 2.53
CA ARG A 42 18.90 3.94 1.08
C ARG A 42 19.00 2.47 0.68
N ARG A 43 18.64 1.56 1.59
CA ARG A 43 18.70 0.11 1.36
C ARG A 43 17.42 -0.42 0.72
N HIS A 44 16.34 0.36 0.72
CA HIS A 44 15.07 -0.05 0.16
C HIS A 44 14.90 0.53 -1.25
N GLY A 45 14.84 -0.36 -2.25
CA GLY A 45 14.47 0.02 -3.60
C GLY A 45 13.00 0.42 -3.73
N PRO A 46 12.58 0.96 -4.88
CA PRO A 46 11.23 1.47 -5.12
C PRO A 46 10.13 0.45 -4.79
N THR A 47 10.33 -0.81 -5.18
CA THR A 47 9.38 -1.90 -4.96
C THR A 47 9.18 -2.21 -3.47
N THR A 48 10.26 -2.14 -2.69
CA THR A 48 10.20 -2.39 -1.25
C THR A 48 9.47 -1.27 -0.52
N ILE A 49 9.73 -0.02 -0.92
CA ILE A 49 9.04 1.16 -0.39
C ILE A 49 7.55 1.10 -0.72
N GLN A 50 7.17 0.72 -1.94
CA GLN A 50 5.76 0.52 -2.33
C GLN A 50 5.07 -0.52 -1.44
N HIS A 51 5.72 -1.66 -1.16
CA HIS A 51 5.16 -2.68 -0.27
C HIS A 51 5.05 -2.22 1.18
N GLN A 52 6.02 -1.46 1.68
CA GLN A 52 5.98 -0.88 3.02
C GLN A 52 4.81 0.09 3.15
N ILE A 53 4.68 1.04 2.20
CA ILE A 53 3.56 1.99 2.18
C ILE A 53 2.23 1.25 2.14
N ALA A 54 2.10 0.23 1.28
CA ALA A 54 0.88 -0.55 1.17
C ALA A 54 0.51 -1.25 2.49
N ARG A 55 1.48 -1.82 3.21
CA ARG A 55 1.25 -2.47 4.51
C ARG A 55 0.91 -1.47 5.63
N GLU A 56 1.60 -0.33 5.67
CA GLU A 56 1.44 0.68 6.72
C GLU A 56 0.12 1.45 6.57
N THR A 57 -0.20 1.85 5.34
CA THR A 57 -1.34 2.74 5.06
C THR A 57 -2.57 2.01 4.53
N GLY A 58 -2.41 0.74 4.11
CA GLY A 58 -3.44 0.01 3.38
C GLY A 58 -3.65 0.51 1.94
N ILE A 59 -2.84 1.47 1.49
CA ILE A 59 -2.94 2.12 0.18
C ILE A 59 -2.01 1.42 -0.80
N PRO A 60 -2.54 0.68 -1.79
CA PRO A 60 -1.70 0.10 -2.83
C PRO A 60 -1.23 1.18 -3.81
N ILE A 61 0.09 1.28 -3.98
CA ILE A 61 0.70 2.14 -5.00
C ILE A 61 0.80 1.35 -6.31
N PRO A 62 0.32 1.91 -7.44
CA PRO A 62 0.45 1.27 -8.75
C PRO A 62 1.93 1.18 -9.17
N ARG A 63 2.27 0.16 -9.95
CA ARG A 63 3.60 0.01 -10.56
C ARG A 63 3.81 1.03 -11.67
#